data_AF-A0A6L4X311-F1
#
_entry.id   AF-A0A6L4X311-F1
#
_cell.length_a   1.000
_cell.length_b   1.000
_cell.length_c   1.000
_cell.angle_alpha   90.00
_cell.angle_beta   90.00
_cell.angle_gamma   90.00
#
_symmetry.space_group_name_H-M   'P 1'
#
loop_
_entity.id
_entity.type
_entity.pdbx_description
1 polymer ?
#
loop_
_entity_poly.entity_id
_entity_poly.type
_entity_poly.pdbx_seq_one_letter_code
_entity_poly.pdbx_strand_id
1 'polypeptide(L)'
;MAGRASKRQATVRNAANSGDRRRLLVSLRNLIADQLDSGKVSPRDLAALTKRIVDITEQIEAIDMAEAEKENPVATALNVADEPLGDRIGADDHP
;
A
#
# COMPACT_ATOMS: atom_id res chain seq x y z
N MET A 1 17.45 -8.84 -27.13
CA MET A 1 16.82 -8.57 -25.80
C MET A 1 15.29 -8.52 -25.92
N ALA A 2 14.60 -9.66 -26.11
CA ALA A 2 13.14 -9.69 -26.35
C ALA A 2 12.31 -10.44 -25.27
N GLY A 3 12.94 -11.00 -24.23
CA GLY A 3 12.27 -11.92 -23.29
C GLY A 3 11.53 -11.29 -22.10
N ARG A 4 11.74 -10.00 -21.78
CA ARG A 4 11.14 -9.37 -20.58
C ARG A 4 9.74 -8.80 -20.81
N ALA A 5 9.46 -8.30 -22.02
CA ALA A 5 8.18 -7.66 -22.33
C ALA A 5 7.00 -8.66 -22.39
N SER A 6 7.21 -9.87 -22.91
CA SER A 6 6.12 -10.87 -23.00
C SER A 6 5.78 -11.50 -21.64
N LYS A 7 6.75 -11.64 -20.73
CA LYS A 7 6.51 -12.11 -19.35
C LYS A 7 5.70 -11.10 -18.52
N ARG A 8 5.94 -9.79 -18.67
CA ARG A 8 5.19 -8.73 -17.95
C ARG A 8 3.74 -8.61 -18.41
N GLN A 9 3.48 -8.78 -19.71
CA GLN A 9 2.11 -8.78 -20.22
C GLN A 9 1.32 -10.03 -19.77
N ALA A 10 2.02 -11.16 -19.59
CA ALA A 10 1.42 -12.36 -19.04
C ALA A 10 1.01 -12.19 -17.56
N THR A 11 1.64 -11.32 -16.77
CA THR A 11 1.30 -11.17 -15.33
C THR A 11 0.08 -10.29 -15.08
N VAL A 12 -0.08 -9.16 -15.78
CA VAL A 12 -1.21 -8.24 -15.56
C VAL A 12 -2.53 -8.84 -16.06
N ARG A 13 -2.53 -9.45 -17.26
CA ARG A 13 -3.74 -10.10 -17.80
C ARG A 13 -4.21 -11.24 -16.91
N ASN A 14 -3.27 -12.06 -16.41
CA ASN A 14 -3.61 -13.15 -15.50
C ASN A 14 -4.17 -12.64 -14.16
N ALA A 15 -3.61 -11.55 -13.63
CA ALA A 15 -4.14 -10.93 -12.42
C ALA A 15 -5.55 -10.36 -12.62
N ALA A 16 -5.81 -9.69 -13.76
CA ALA A 16 -7.15 -9.21 -14.10
C ALA A 16 -8.17 -10.35 -14.20
N ASN A 17 -7.79 -11.47 -14.82
CA ASN A 17 -8.66 -12.65 -14.95
C ASN A 17 -8.92 -13.37 -13.62
N SER A 18 -8.07 -13.17 -12.60
CA SER A 18 -8.22 -13.86 -11.32
C SER A 18 -9.32 -13.29 -10.43
N GLY A 19 -9.84 -12.09 -10.73
CA GLY A 19 -10.82 -11.40 -9.87
C GLY A 19 -10.25 -10.85 -8.56
N ASP A 20 -9.00 -11.16 -8.24
CA ASP A 20 -8.29 -10.65 -7.07
C ASP A 20 -7.81 -9.21 -7.32
N ARG A 21 -8.48 -8.26 -6.66
CA ARG A 21 -8.18 -6.83 -6.76
C ARG A 21 -6.76 -6.52 -6.28
N ARG A 22 -6.31 -7.12 -5.18
CA ARG A 22 -4.97 -6.90 -4.62
C ARG A 22 -3.91 -7.35 -5.60
N ARG A 23 -4.06 -8.55 -6.15
CA ARG A 23 -3.14 -9.11 -7.15
C ARG A 23 -3.08 -8.27 -8.43
N LEU A 24 -4.21 -7.74 -8.88
CA LEU A 24 -4.25 -6.82 -10.03
C LEU A 24 -3.46 -5.54 -9.75
N LEU A 25 -3.68 -4.90 -8.60
CA LEU A 25 -2.98 -3.69 -8.20
C LEU A 25 -1.46 -3.90 -8.09
N VAL A 26 -1.02 -4.99 -7.46
CA VAL A 26 0.40 -5.37 -7.39
C VAL A 26 1.00 -5.55 -8.78
N SER A 27 0.27 -6.21 -9.68
CA SER A 27 0.75 -6.45 -11.06
C SER A 27 0.88 -5.14 -11.84
N LEU A 28 -0.06 -4.20 -11.67
CA LEU A 28 0.01 -2.88 -12.29
C LEU A 28 1.14 -2.02 -11.70
N ARG A 29 1.36 -2.05 -10.39
CA ARG A 29 2.49 -1.37 -9.75
C ARG A 29 3.82 -1.82 -10.35
N ASN A 30 4.02 -3.13 -10.45
CA ASN A 30 5.24 -3.71 -11.00
C ASN A 30 5.43 -3.32 -12.47
N LEU A 31 4.36 -3.33 -13.27
CA LEU A 31 4.39 -2.89 -14.66
C LEU A 31 4.83 -1.42 -14.78
N ILE A 32 4.37 -0.54 -13.91
CA ILE A 32 4.73 0.89 -13.95
C ILE A 32 6.17 1.08 -13.49
N ALA A 33 6.61 0.43 -12.41
CA ALA A 33 8.00 0.48 -11.96
C ALA A 33 8.95 0.04 -13.08
N ASP A 34 8.60 -1.05 -13.76
CA ASP A 34 9.29 -1.58 -14.92
C ASP A 34 9.35 -0.62 -16.13
N GLN A 35 8.37 0.28 -16.27
CA GLN A 35 8.36 1.34 -17.29
C GLN A 35 9.25 2.51 -16.87
N LEU A 36 9.19 2.92 -15.60
CA LEU A 36 10.03 3.98 -15.05
C LEU A 36 11.52 3.60 -15.15
N ASP A 37 11.87 2.37 -14.75
CA ASP A 37 13.24 1.84 -14.82
C ASP A 37 13.79 1.76 -16.26
N SER A 38 12.91 1.77 -17.26
CA SER A 38 13.35 1.73 -18.66
C SER A 38 14.05 3.01 -19.12
N GLY A 39 13.84 4.14 -18.41
CA GLY A 39 14.40 5.45 -18.75
C GLY A 39 13.84 6.06 -20.04
N LYS A 40 12.80 5.46 -20.64
CA LYS A 40 12.20 5.88 -21.92
C LYS A 40 10.90 6.69 -21.75
N VAL A 41 10.54 7.01 -20.51
CA VAL A 41 9.28 7.68 -20.18
C VAL A 41 9.42 9.18 -20.45
N SER A 42 8.47 9.76 -21.18
CA SER A 42 8.46 11.21 -21.42
C SER A 42 8.23 11.97 -20.09
N PRO A 43 8.71 13.22 -19.94
CA PRO A 43 8.48 13.98 -18.69
C PRO A 43 6.99 14.11 -18.31
N ARG A 44 6.10 14.20 -19.31
CA ARG A 44 4.66 14.25 -19.10
C ARG A 44 4.13 12.92 -18.55
N ASP A 45 4.54 11.81 -19.14
CA ASP A 45 4.14 10.47 -18.70
C ASP A 45 4.77 10.14 -17.35
N LEU A 46 5.97 10.65 -17.07
CA LEU A 46 6.68 10.44 -15.81
C LEU A 46 5.84 10.93 -14.63
N ALA A 47 5.35 12.16 -14.69
CA ALA A 47 4.49 12.73 -13.65
C ALA A 47 3.19 11.92 -13.46
N ALA A 48 2.59 11.46 -14.56
CA ALA A 48 1.39 10.63 -14.51
C ALA A 48 1.65 9.24 -13.89
N LEU A 49 2.76 8.59 -14.27
CA LEU A 49 3.14 7.27 -13.79
C LEU A 49 3.58 7.29 -12.32
N THR A 50 4.31 8.32 -11.88
CA THR A 50 4.70 8.44 -10.46
C THR A 50 3.47 8.65 -9.57
N LYS A 51 2.54 9.52 -9.97
CA LYS A 51 1.26 9.67 -9.24
C LYS A 51 0.48 8.36 -9.20
N ARG A 52 0.41 7.65 -10.34
CA ARG A 52 -0.30 6.37 -10.41
C ARG A 52 0.32 5.30 -9.50
N ILE A 53 1.63 5.29 -9.33
CA ILE A 53 2.30 4.37 -8.39
C ILE A 53 1.90 4.68 -6.95
N VAL A 54 1.89 5.96 -6.56
CA VAL A 54 1.48 6.38 -5.20
C VAL A 54 0.04 5.92 -4.93
N ASP A 55 -0.88 6.22 -5.84
CA ASP A 55 -2.30 5.86 -5.69
C ASP A 55 -2.53 4.35 -5.61
N ILE A 56 -1.75 3.55 -6.35
CA ILE A 56 -1.84 2.09 -6.30
C ILE A 56 -1.28 1.55 -4.96
N THR A 57 -0.22 2.16 -4.46
CA THR A 57 0.43 1.73 -3.22
C THR A 57 -0.49 1.99 -2.02
N GLU A 58 -1.08 3.19 -1.95
CA GLU A 58 -2.10 3.55 -0.94
C GLU A 58 -3.29 2.58 -0.98
N GLN A 59 -3.76 2.18 -2.17
CA GLN A 59 -4.85 1.22 -2.29
C GLN A 59 -4.48 -0.19 -1.83
N ILE A 60 -3.24 -0.63 -2.05
CA ILE A 60 -2.76 -1.92 -1.56
C ILE A 60 -2.70 -1.88 -0.03
N GLU A 61 -2.14 -0.83 0.56
CA GLU A 61 -2.08 -0.65 2.01
C GLU A 61 -3.47 -0.66 2.65
N ALA A 62 -4.45 0.00 2.03
CA ALA A 62 -5.83 -0.02 2.51
C ALA A 62 -6.46 -1.42 2.45
N ILE A 63 -6.17 -2.22 1.42
CA ILE A 63 -6.63 -3.62 1.33
C ILE A 63 -5.96 -4.46 2.40
N ASP A 64 -4.63 -4.35 2.55
CA ASP A 64 -3.85 -5.13 3.50
C ASP A 64 -4.27 -4.82 4.95
N MET A 65 -4.55 -3.56 5.27
CA MET A 65 -5.10 -3.14 6.56
C MET A 65 -6.50 -3.73 6.79
N ALA A 66 -7.39 -3.62 5.80
CA ALA A 66 -8.74 -4.17 5.90
C ALA A 66 -8.77 -5.71 6.00
N GLU A 67 -7.77 -6.40 5.44
CA GLU A 67 -7.59 -7.85 5.60
C GLU A 67 -7.05 -8.18 7.00
N ALA A 68 -6.05 -7.43 7.49
CA ALA A 68 -5.50 -7.61 8.84
C ALA A 68 -6.55 -7.39 9.96
N GLU A 69 -7.41 -6.37 9.81
CA GLU A 69 -8.52 -6.12 10.74
C GLU A 69 -9.52 -7.29 10.80
N LYS A 70 -9.75 -7.97 9.67
CA LYS A 70 -10.64 -9.14 9.61
C LYS A 70 -10.00 -10.40 10.20
N GLU A 71 -8.69 -10.55 10.03
CA GLU A 71 -7.97 -11.75 10.44
C GLU A 71 -7.57 -11.71 11.93
N ASN A 72 -7.39 -10.53 12.53
CA ASN A 72 -7.02 -10.42 13.94
C ASN A 72 -7.48 -9.11 14.63
N PRO A 73 -8.63 -9.10 15.34
CA PRO A 73 -9.09 -7.91 16.07
C PRO A 73 -8.20 -7.52 17.25
N VAL A 74 -7.29 -8.39 17.71
CA VAL A 74 -6.35 -8.11 18.83
C VAL A 74 -5.18 -7.22 18.38
N ALA A 75 -4.79 -7.26 17.10
CA ALA A 75 -3.72 -6.41 16.59
C ALA A 75 -4.11 -4.91 16.59
N THR A 76 -5.40 -4.62 16.39
CA THR A 76 -5.94 -3.25 16.44
C THR A 76 -5.85 -2.63 17.84
N ALA A 77 -5.93 -3.44 18.90
CA ALA A 77 -5.82 -2.96 20.28
C ALA A 77 -4.42 -2.46 20.65
N LEU A 78 -3.37 -2.89 19.93
CA LEU A 78 -1.98 -2.48 20.18
C LEU A 78 -1.62 -1.12 19.54
N ASN A 79 -2.43 -0.64 18.58
CA ASN A 79 -2.24 0.66 17.93
C ASN A 79 -2.99 1.81 18.61
N VAL A 80 -3.77 1.54 19.67
CA VAL A 80 -4.28 2.60 20.54
C VAL A 80 -3.09 3.16 21.30
N ALA A 81 -2.61 4.33 20.90
CA ALA A 81 -1.59 5.05 21.66
C ALA A 81 -2.12 5.28 23.08
N ASP A 82 -1.38 4.80 24.08
CA ASP A 82 -1.69 5.06 25.49
C ASP A 82 -1.87 6.58 25.68
N GLU A 83 -3.08 7.01 26.06
CA GLU A 83 -3.27 8.37 26.53
C GLU A 83 -2.33 8.58 27.72
N PRO A 84 -1.53 9.67 27.75
CA PRO A 84 -0.68 9.94 28.90
C PRO A 84 -1.58 10.10 30.12
N LEU A 85 -1.44 9.17 31.07
CA LEU A 85 -2.15 9.19 32.35
C LEU A 85 -1.77 10.49 33.06
N GLY A 86 -2.63 11.51 32.96
CA GLY A 86 -2.36 12.83 33.49
C GLY A 86 -1.98 12.76 34.96
N ASP A 87 -0.93 13.51 35.33
CA ASP A 87 -0.41 13.72 36.68
C ASP A 87 -1.50 14.22 37.65
N ARG A 88 -2.39 13.33 38.08
CA ARG A 88 -3.29 13.53 39.21
C ARG A 88 -2.80 12.68 40.36
N ILE A 89 -1.64 13.05 40.89
CA ILE A 89 -1.17 12.52 42.16
C ILE A 89 -0.81 13.70 43.07
N GLY A 90 -1.69 13.92 44.06
CA GLY A 90 -1.31 14.39 45.38
C GLY A 90 -1.19 15.91 45.57
N ALA A 91 -2.29 16.53 46.00
CA ALA A 91 -2.22 17.61 46.98
C ALA A 91 -3.55 17.68 47.76
N ASP A 92 -3.92 16.57 48.38
CA ASP A 92 -4.76 16.63 49.59
C ASP A 92 -3.81 17.02 50.73
N ASP A 93 -3.76 18.31 51.08
CA ASP A 93 -3.21 18.75 52.36
C ASP A 93 -4.24 19.69 53.01
N HIS A 94 -5.04 19.09 53.89
CA HIS A 94 -5.89 19.79 54.84
C HIS A 94 -5.20 19.67 56.21
N PRO A 95 -4.91 20.80 56.86
CA PRO A 95 -5.62 21.08 58.10
C PRO A 95 -6.30 22.46 58.13
#